data_AF-A0AAV3RDT1-F1
#
_entry.id   AF-A0AAV3RDT1-F1
#
_cell.length_a   1.000
_cell.length_b   1.000
_cell.length_c   1.000
_cell.angle_alpha   90.00
_cell.angle_beta   90.00
_cell.angle_gamma   90.00
#
_symmetry.space_group_name_H-M   'P 1'
#
loop_
_entity.id
_entity.type
_entity.pdbx_description
1 polymer ?
#
loop_
_entity_poly.entity_id
_entity_poly.type
_entity_poly.pdbx_seq_one_letter_code
_entity_poly.pdbx_strand_id
1 'polypeptide(L)'
;MVELETELSMAWGEEELYWQARVRDQHMKAGDKNTKYFHALKIMRQREYLILGLEREDSTWVENWSRMEEELFNYFENIFRANEVCQPNKVLGAVSGRVTTAMN
;
A
#
# COMPACT_ATOMS: atom_id res chain seq x y z
N MET A 1 -12.11 -5.09 -41.08
CA MET A 1 -12.93 -4.23 -40.19
C MET A 1 -13.60 -5.08 -39.13
N VAL A 2 -14.35 -6.13 -39.50
CA VAL A 2 -14.98 -7.08 -38.56
C VAL A 2 -13.98 -7.87 -37.70
N GLU A 3 -12.83 -8.28 -38.25
CA GLU A 3 -11.81 -9.05 -37.49
C GLU A 3 -11.22 -8.27 -36.32
N LEU A 4 -10.97 -6.97 -36.51
CA LEU A 4 -10.41 -6.10 -35.47
C LEU A 4 -11.42 -5.86 -34.33
N GLU A 5 -12.70 -5.72 -34.67
CA GLU A 5 -13.78 -5.60 -33.68
C GLU A 5 -13.95 -6.90 -32.88
N THR A 6 -13.80 -8.06 -33.52
CA THR A 6 -13.88 -9.35 -32.83
C THR A 6 -12.68 -9.59 -31.91
N GLU A 7 -11.48 -9.24 -32.36
CA GLU A 7 -10.25 -9.38 -31.55
C GLU A 7 -10.30 -8.45 -30.33
N LEU A 8 -10.76 -7.20 -30.53
CA LEU A 8 -10.98 -6.25 -29.45
C LEU A 8 -12.01 -6.77 -28.43
N SER A 9 -13.12 -7.34 -28.90
CA SER A 9 -14.15 -7.90 -28.02
C SER A 9 -13.65 -9.11 -27.23
N MET A 10 -12.79 -9.94 -27.81
CA MET A 10 -12.18 -11.07 -27.09
C MET A 10 -11.21 -10.59 -26.02
N ALA A 11 -10.33 -9.65 -26.37
CA ALA A 11 -9.37 -9.08 -25.42
C ALA A 11 -10.06 -8.42 -24.21
N TRP A 12 -11.15 -7.68 -24.43
CA TRP A 12 -11.94 -7.10 -23.34
C TRP A 12 -12.59 -8.15 -22.43
N GLY A 13 -13.07 -9.26 -23.00
CA GLY A 13 -13.62 -10.37 -22.21
C GLY A 13 -12.57 -11.07 -21.35
N GLU A 14 -11.36 -11.27 -21.88
CA GLU A 14 -10.24 -11.84 -21.13
C GLU A 14 -9.77 -10.91 -20.00
N GLU A 15 -9.69 -9.61 -20.28
CA GLU A 15 -9.35 -8.59 -19.28
C GLU A 15 -10.42 -8.53 -18.17
N GLU A 16 -11.70 -8.60 -18.52
CA GLU A 16 -12.80 -8.63 -17.54
C GLU A 16 -12.70 -9.88 -16.64
N LEU A 17 -12.45 -11.06 -17.20
CA LEU A 17 -12.26 -12.28 -16.41
C LEU A 17 -11.03 -12.19 -15.49
N TYR A 18 -9.92 -11.64 -16.00
CA TYR A 18 -8.70 -11.44 -15.24
C TYR A 18 -8.94 -10.54 -14.01
N TRP A 19 -9.62 -9.41 -14.20
CA TRP A 19 -9.88 -8.48 -13.11
C TRP A 19 -10.92 -9.02 -12.13
N GLN A 20 -11.93 -9.78 -12.58
CA GLN A 20 -12.90 -10.44 -11.68
C GLN A 20 -12.22 -11.39 -10.70
N ALA A 21 -11.19 -12.11 -11.13
CA ALA A 21 -10.43 -13.01 -10.25
C ALA A 21 -9.53 -12.27 -9.25
N ARG A 22 -9.06 -11.07 -9.61
CA ARG A 22 -8.10 -10.28 -8.82
C ARG A 22 -8.75 -9.33 -7.82
N VAL A 23 -9.95 -8.85 -8.14
CA VAL A 23 -10.66 -7.89 -7.31
C VAL A 23 -11.37 -8.64 -6.18
N ARG A 24 -11.02 -8.33 -4.93
CA ARG A 24 -11.68 -8.83 -3.70
C ARG A 24 -13.12 -8.33 -3.52
N ASP A 25 -13.60 -7.52 -4.44
CA ASP A 25 -14.77 -6.67 -4.33
C ASP A 25 -15.87 -7.13 -5.31
N GLN A 26 -17.10 -7.32 -4.83
CA GLN A 26 -18.23 -7.82 -5.64
C GLN A 26 -18.70 -6.83 -6.73
N HIS A 27 -18.04 -5.67 -6.84
CA HIS A 27 -18.48 -4.51 -7.60
C HIS A 27 -18.09 -4.49 -9.08
N MET A 28 -17.33 -5.49 -9.55
CA MET A 28 -16.97 -5.63 -10.96
C MET A 28 -18.09 -6.20 -11.86
N LYS A 29 -19.34 -6.24 -11.39
CA LYS A 29 -20.46 -6.87 -12.10
C LYS A 29 -21.12 -6.02 -13.19
N ALA A 30 -20.66 -4.80 -13.44
CA ALA A 30 -21.19 -3.96 -14.51
C ALA A 30 -20.06 -3.16 -15.12
N GLY A 31 -19.38 -3.76 -16.11
CA GLY A 31 -18.26 -3.16 -16.83
C GLY A 31 -18.48 -1.67 -17.11
N ASP A 32 -17.51 -0.84 -16.69
CA ASP A 32 -17.29 0.63 -16.80
C ASP A 32 -18.47 1.62 -16.86
N LYS A 33 -19.73 1.17 -16.88
CA LYS A 33 -20.94 1.98 -17.02
C LYS A 33 -21.35 2.63 -15.72
N ASN A 34 -20.71 2.26 -14.60
CA ASN A 34 -21.03 2.80 -13.29
C ASN A 34 -19.92 3.72 -12.74
N THR A 35 -19.33 4.55 -13.61
CA THR A 35 -18.34 5.58 -13.22
C THR A 35 -18.80 6.42 -12.04
N LYS A 36 -20.08 6.81 -11.98
CA LYS A 36 -20.64 7.55 -10.83
C LYS A 36 -20.51 6.80 -9.51
N TYR A 37 -20.78 5.50 -9.50
CA TYR A 37 -20.64 4.66 -8.32
C TYR A 37 -19.17 4.53 -7.91
N PHE A 38 -18.26 4.27 -8.84
CA PHE A 38 -16.83 4.16 -8.55
C PHE A 38 -16.22 5.49 -8.08
N HIS A 39 -16.65 6.62 -8.65
CA HIS A 39 -16.27 7.95 -8.17
C HIS A 39 -16.80 8.21 -6.75
N ALA A 40 -18.05 7.87 -6.46
CA ALA A 40 -18.61 7.98 -5.12
C ALA A 40 -17.87 7.10 -4.11
N LEU A 41 -17.59 5.84 -4.47
CA LEU A 41 -16.84 4.90 -3.65
C LEU A 41 -15.40 5.38 -3.40
N LYS A 42 -14.73 5.94 -4.41
CA LYS A 42 -13.41 6.58 -4.26
C LYS A 42 -13.46 7.73 -3.26
N ILE A 43 -14.48 8.59 -3.35
CA ILE A 43 -14.67 9.71 -2.41
C ILE A 43 -14.94 9.18 -0.99
N MET A 44 -15.77 8.15 -0.84
CA MET A 44 -16.04 7.53 0.46
C MET A 44 -14.76 6.95 1.08
N ARG A 45 -14.01 6.13 0.32
CA ARG A 45 -12.72 5.59 0.76
C ARG A 45 -11.73 6.71 1.08
N GLN A 46 -11.64 7.74 0.24
CA GLN A 46 -10.76 8.87 0.50
C GLN A 46 -11.13 9.56 1.81
N ARG A 47 -12.42 9.70 2.14
CA ARG A 47 -12.86 10.26 3.43
C ARG A 47 -12.55 9.36 4.61
N GLU A 48 -12.72 8.05 4.48
CA GLU A 48 -12.44 7.08 5.55
C GLU A 48 -10.95 6.95 5.86
N TYR A 49 -10.10 7.01 4.83
CA TYR A 49 -8.64 6.87 4.96
C TYR A 49 -7.91 8.22 5.06
N LEU A 50 -8.64 9.34 5.10
CA LEU A 50 -8.01 10.65 5.25
C LEU A 50 -7.56 10.85 6.69
N ILE A 51 -6.24 10.94 6.88
CA ILE A 51 -5.66 11.40 8.14
C ILE A 51 -5.85 12.93 8.19
N LEU A 52 -6.76 13.38 9.05
CA LEU A 52 -7.09 14.80 9.22
C LEU A 52 -6.11 15.54 10.16
N GLY A 53 -5.50 14.81 11.07
CA GLY A 53 -4.59 15.35 12.05
C GLY A 53 -3.83 14.26 12.78
N LEU A 54 -2.70 14.64 13.36
CA LEU A 54 -1.90 13.80 14.24
C LEU A 54 -1.89 14.42 15.64
N GLU A 55 -2.10 13.59 16.65
CA GLU A 55 -1.88 13.96 18.06
C GLU A 55 -0.43 13.66 18.42
N ARG A 56 0.27 14.68 18.95
CA ARG A 56 1.64 14.55 19.44
C ARG A 56 1.66 14.05 20.89
N GLU A 57 2.85 13.67 21.35
CA GLU A 57 3.07 13.19 22.71
C GLU A 57 2.78 14.25 23.79
N ASP A 58 2.86 15.54 23.43
CA ASP A 58 2.49 16.67 24.29
C ASP A 58 0.98 17.00 24.26
N SER A 59 0.16 16.09 23.72
CA SER A 59 -1.29 16.26 23.52
C SER A 59 -1.68 17.43 22.60
N THR A 60 -0.74 17.94 21.79
CA THR A 60 -1.05 18.95 20.78
C THR A 60 -1.42 18.31 19.45
N TRP A 61 -2.35 18.94 18.73
CA TRP A 61 -2.82 18.47 17.43
C TRP A 61 -2.13 19.18 16.28
N VAL A 62 -1.74 18.42 15.26
CA VAL A 62 -1.17 18.92 14.01
C VAL A 62 -2.09 18.55 12.86
N GLU A 63 -2.72 19.53 12.24
CA GLU A 63 -3.65 19.35 11.11
C GLU A 63 -3.06 19.84 9.78
N ASN A 64 -1.91 20.51 9.81
CA ASN A 64 -1.23 20.97 8.60
C ASN A 64 -0.46 19.81 7.95
N TRP A 65 -0.73 19.53 6.67
CA TRP A 65 -0.09 18.44 5.94
C TRP A 65 1.44 18.44 6.00
N SER A 66 2.07 19.59 5.77
CA SER A 66 3.55 19.70 5.78
C SER A 66 4.13 19.39 7.16
N ARG A 67 3.43 19.79 8.23
CA ARG A 67 3.86 19.49 9.60
C ARG A 67 3.59 18.03 9.97
N MET A 68 2.46 17.45 9.52
CA MET A 68 2.18 16.03 9.72
C MET A 68 3.22 15.14 9.05
N GLU A 69 3.67 15.50 7.85
CA GLU A 69 4.74 14.80 7.13
C GLU A 69 6.06 14.81 7.92
N GLU A 70 6.45 15.98 8.44
CA GLU A 70 7.64 16.14 9.27
C GLU A 70 7.56 15.29 10.56
N GLU A 71 6.41 15.30 11.24
CA GLU A 71 6.19 14.48 12.45
C GLU A 71 6.27 12.99 12.17
N LEU A 72 5.64 12.51 11.08
CA LEU A 72 5.72 11.11 10.69
C LEU A 72 7.15 10.70 10.36
N PHE A 73 7.87 11.55 9.63
CA PHE A 73 9.27 11.30 9.29
C PHE A 73 10.12 11.17 10.55
N ASN A 74 10.04 12.15 11.45
CA ASN A 74 10.79 12.15 12.71
C ASN A 74 10.44 10.94 13.59
N TYR A 75 9.15 10.59 13.68
CA TYR A 75 8.70 9.43 14.43
C TYR A 75 9.30 8.13 13.89
N PHE A 76 9.18 7.89 12.58
CA PHE A 76 9.69 6.66 11.97
C PHE A 76 11.23 6.62 11.95
N GLU A 77 11.88 7.76 11.71
CA GLU A 77 13.33 7.87 11.82
C GLU A 77 13.80 7.44 13.22
N ASN A 78 13.14 7.93 14.27
CA ASN A 78 13.51 7.60 15.65
C ASN A 78 13.31 6.13 16.00
N ILE A 79 12.17 5.51 15.64
CA ILE A 79 11.92 4.11 16.01
C ILE A 79 12.76 3.12 15.20
N PHE A 80 13.12 3.48 13.97
CA PHE A 80 13.98 2.66 13.11
C PHE A 80 15.46 3.01 13.24
N ARG A 81 15.80 4.04 14.03
CA ARG A 81 17.19 4.38 14.33
C ARG A 81 17.86 3.21 15.03
N ALA A 82 19.05 2.87 14.59
CA ALA A 82 19.86 1.87 15.28
C ALA A 82 20.20 2.37 16.69
N ASN A 83 19.61 1.75 17.70
CA ASN A 83 19.98 2.00 19.08
C ASN A 83 21.36 1.41 19.35
N GLU A 84 22.24 2.16 20.04
CA GLU A 84 23.59 1.72 20.42
C GLU A 84 23.60 0.41 21.24
N VAL A 85 22.46 0.06 21.83
CA VAL A 85 22.25 -1.16 22.63
C VAL A 85 22.10 -2.40 21.75
N CYS A 86 21.60 -2.26 20.51
CA CYS A 86 21.46 -3.37 19.60
C CYS A 86 22.84 -3.67 19.01
N GLN A 87 23.58 -4.61 19.62
CA GLN A 87 24.82 -5.15 19.07
C GLN A 87 24.43 -6.33 18.17
N PRO A 88 24.19 -6.12 16.86
CA PRO A 88 23.74 -7.18 15.96
C PRO A 88 24.71 -8.37 15.99
N ASN A 89 26.01 -8.11 16.16
CA ASN A 89 27.02 -9.16 16.26
C ASN A 89 26.87 -10.06 17.51
N LYS A 90 26.35 -9.55 18.64
CA LYS A 90 26.04 -10.39 19.82
C LYS A 90 24.84 -11.29 19.56
N VAL A 91 23.81 -10.76 18.90
CA VAL A 91 22.60 -11.52 18.56
C VAL A 91 22.90 -12.57 17.49
N LEU A 92 23.63 -12.19 16.45
CA LEU A 92 24.05 -13.09 15.37
C LEU A 92 25.04 -14.15 15.85
N GLY A 93 25.90 -13.82 16.83
CA GLY A 93 26.80 -14.78 17.47
C GLY A 93 26.10 -15.85 18.31
N ALA A 94 24.84 -15.62 18.73
CA ALA A 94 24.03 -16.63 19.42
C ALA A 94 23.42 -17.67 18.46
N VAL A 95 23.48 -17.43 17.15
CA VAL A 95 22.95 -18.33 16.12
C VAL A 95 24.12 -19.00 15.40
N SER A 96 24.07 -20.33 15.24
CA SER A 96 25.11 -21.05 14.51
C SER A 96 25.02 -20.73 13.01
N GLY A 97 26.11 -20.19 12.46
CA GLY A 97 26.20 -19.87 11.03
C GLY A 97 26.10 -21.13 10.17
N ARG A 98 25.09 -21.18 9.29
CA ARG A 98 24.85 -22.32 8.39
C ARG A 98 25.41 -22.12 6.98
N VAL A 99 25.75 -20.88 6.61
CA VAL A 99 26.37 -20.56 5.32
C VAL A 99 27.88 -20.43 5.54
N THR A 100 28.67 -21.25 4.86
CA THR A 100 30.13 -21.16 4.87
C THR A 100 30.61 -20.36 3.65
N THR A 101 31.78 -19.73 3.76
CA THR A 101 32.38 -18.94 2.67
C THR A 101 32.63 -19.74 1.39
N ALA A 102 32.63 -21.07 1.49
CA ALA A 102 32.75 -22.00 0.36
C ALA A 102 31.43 -22.22 -0.40
N MET A 103 30.29 -21.69 0.08
CA MET A 103 28.99 -21.77 -0.59
C MET A 103 28.72 -20.64 -1.58
N ASN A 104 29.66 -19.68 -1.72
CA ASN A 104 29.61 -18.56 -2.66
C ASN A 104 30.58 -18.76 -3.83
#